data_AF-A0A5N5QVB1-F1
#
_entry.id   AF-A0A5N5QVB1-F1
#
_cell.length_a   1.000
_cell.length_b   1.000
_cell.length_c   1.000
_cell.angle_alpha   90.00
_cell.angle_beta   90.00
_cell.angle_gamma   90.00
#
_symmetry.space_group_name_H-M   'P 1'
#
loop_
_entity.id
_entity.type
_entity.pdbx_description
1 polymer ?
#
loop_
_entity_poly.entity_id
_entity_poly.type
_entity_poly.pdbx_seq_one_letter_code
_entity_poly.pdbx_strand_id
1 'polypeptide(L)'
;MQPLVNLRTVSRTKYFRGLRMYAPQYSSRLPYARPGPPPLPKEEQREFEELVRKAQTPVTSANSTASVIPGDELHPDARQPITSEFTGDVNPITGEQGGPKQEPVPQGRSDWSYGGRVTDF
;
A
#
# COMPACT_ATOMS: atom_id res chain seq x y z
N MET A 1 16.39 49.25 68.85
CA MET A 1 16.54 48.70 67.49
C MET A 1 16.70 47.20 67.59
N GLN A 2 15.71 46.43 67.11
CA GLN A 2 15.80 44.97 66.99
C GLN A 2 15.36 44.60 65.56
N PRO A 3 16.11 43.77 64.82
CA PRO A 3 15.73 43.38 63.47
C PRO A 3 14.79 42.18 63.46
N LEU A 4 13.76 42.27 62.61
CA LEU A 4 12.83 41.20 62.28
C LEU A 4 13.55 40.14 61.44
N VAL A 5 13.60 38.89 61.91
CA VAL A 5 14.05 37.74 61.11
C VAL A 5 12.83 37.04 60.49
N ASN A 6 12.68 37.20 59.17
CA ASN A 6 11.66 36.51 58.38
C ASN A 6 12.05 35.04 58.16
N LEU A 7 11.35 34.11 58.80
CA LEU A 7 11.45 32.69 58.49
C LEU A 7 10.55 32.38 57.30
N ARG A 8 11.14 32.13 56.13
CA ARG A 8 10.42 31.61 54.95
C ARG A 8 10.27 30.10 55.10
N THR A 9 9.07 29.64 55.42
CA THR A 9 8.72 28.21 55.41
C THR A 9 8.61 27.72 53.97
N VAL A 10 9.49 26.82 53.55
CA VAL A 10 9.38 26.14 52.24
C VAL A 10 8.43 24.95 52.40
N SER A 11 7.20 25.05 51.89
CA SER A 11 6.31 23.89 51.82
C SER A 11 6.80 22.94 50.72
N ARG A 12 7.33 21.77 51.09
CA ARG A 12 7.56 20.68 50.14
C ARG A 12 6.23 19.99 49.85
N THR A 13 5.56 20.38 48.76
CA THR A 13 4.44 19.60 48.22
C THR A 13 4.98 18.28 47.67
N LYS A 14 4.71 17.17 48.36
CA LYS A 14 4.92 15.82 47.82
C LYS A 14 3.82 15.57 46.79
N TYR A 15 4.11 15.82 45.51
CA TYR A 15 3.25 15.36 44.43
C TYR A 15 3.41 13.85 44.29
N PHE A 16 2.59 13.08 45.00
CA PHE A 16 2.33 11.69 44.61
C PHE A 16 1.40 11.73 43.40
N ARG A 17 1.98 11.76 42.19
CA ARG A 17 1.25 11.44 40.97
C ARG A 17 0.95 9.94 41.01
N GLY A 18 -0.19 9.57 41.60
CA GLY A 18 -0.73 8.23 41.48
C GLY A 18 -0.95 7.91 40.01
N LEU A 19 -0.29 6.87 39.50
CA LEU A 19 -0.61 6.30 38.20
C LEU A 19 -2.04 5.76 38.29
N ARG A 20 -3.01 6.53 37.79
CA ARG A 20 -4.34 6.01 37.51
C ARG A 20 -4.18 5.03 36.36
N MET A 21 -3.94 3.76 36.68
CA MET A 21 -3.97 2.68 35.72
C MET A 21 -5.38 2.68 35.12
N TYR A 22 -5.51 3.19 33.90
CA TYR A 22 -6.71 2.97 33.11
C TYR A 22 -6.74 1.48 32.80
N ALA A 23 -7.43 0.70 33.63
CA ALA A 23 -7.76 -0.66 33.26
C ALA A 23 -8.60 -0.58 31.98
N PRO A 24 -8.20 -1.22 30.87
CA PRO A 24 -9.01 -1.22 29.67
C PRO A 24 -10.35 -1.85 30.03
N GLN A 25 -11.44 -1.13 29.80
CA GLN A 25 -12.76 -1.73 29.90
C GLN A 25 -12.89 -2.74 28.76
N TYR A 26 -12.60 -4.00 29.05
CA TYR A 26 -12.93 -5.09 28.15
C TYR A 26 -14.46 -5.11 28.04
N SER A 27 -14.96 -4.62 26.91
CA SER A 27 -16.35 -4.86 26.52
C SER A 27 -16.61 -6.36 26.59
N SER A 28 -17.60 -6.77 27.40
CA SER A 28 -18.05 -8.16 27.49
C SER A 28 -18.69 -8.69 26.20
N ARG A 29 -18.89 -7.83 25.19
CA ARG A 29 -19.36 -8.23 23.87
C ARG A 29 -18.20 -8.75 23.04
N LEU A 30 -18.30 -10.02 22.65
CA LEU A 30 -17.43 -10.61 21.64
C LEU A 30 -17.44 -9.70 20.39
N PRO A 31 -16.29 -9.45 19.75
CA PRO A 31 -16.19 -8.55 18.59
C PRO A 31 -17.08 -8.98 17.41
N TYR A 32 -17.52 -10.24 17.40
CA TYR A 32 -18.39 -10.85 16.38
C TYR A 32 -19.85 -11.04 16.85
N ALA A 33 -20.26 -10.51 18.01
CA ALA A 33 -21.63 -10.62 18.53
C ALA A 33 -22.61 -9.62 17.86
N ARG A 34 -22.34 -9.21 16.61
CA ARG A 34 -23.23 -8.36 15.82
C ARG A 34 -23.75 -9.22 14.66
N PRO A 35 -25.08 -9.26 14.41
CA PRO A 35 -25.57 -9.91 13.21
C PRO A 35 -24.88 -9.27 12.01
N GLY A 36 -24.35 -10.10 11.11
CA GLY A 36 -23.86 -9.62 9.81
C GLY A 36 -24.99 -8.95 9.02
N PRO A 37 -24.66 -8.17 7.99
CA PRO A 37 -25.68 -7.65 7.09
C PRO A 37 -26.53 -8.81 6.53
N PRO A 38 -27.85 -8.63 6.36
CA PRO A 38 -28.69 -9.66 5.76
C PRO A 38 -28.18 -9.98 4.35
N PRO A 39 -28.16 -11.27 3.95
CA PRO A 39 -27.76 -11.64 2.60
C PRO A 39 -28.75 -11.08 1.58
N LEU A 40 -28.22 -10.70 0.42
CA LEU A 40 -29.00 -10.16 -0.68
C LEU A 40 -29.80 -11.28 -1.38
N PRO A 41 -30.97 -11.00 -2.00
CA PRO A 41 -31.63 -11.94 -2.88
C PRO A 41 -30.69 -12.47 -3.97
N LYS A 42 -30.90 -13.72 -4.39
CA LYS A 42 -30.00 -14.41 -5.33
C LYS A 42 -29.87 -13.71 -6.69
N GLU A 43 -30.94 -13.04 -7.13
CA GLU A 43 -30.96 -12.29 -8.40
C GLU A 43 -30.06 -11.05 -8.29
N GLU A 44 -30.30 -10.21 -7.29
CA GLU A 44 -29.49 -9.01 -7.02
C GLU A 44 -28.01 -9.36 -6.74
N GLN A 45 -27.74 -10.45 -6.03
CA GLN A 45 -26.37 -10.90 -5.78
C GLN A 45 -25.65 -11.28 -7.09
N ARG A 46 -26.34 -11.96 -8.02
CA ARG A 46 -25.77 -12.33 -9.32
C ARG A 46 -25.44 -11.10 -10.15
N GLU A 47 -26.34 -10.13 -10.20
CA GLU A 47 -26.12 -8.87 -10.91
C GLU A 47 -24.94 -8.11 -10.31
N PHE A 48 -24.85 -8.02 -8.98
CA PHE A 48 -23.71 -7.41 -8.31
C PHE A 48 -22.39 -8.09 -8.66
N GLU A 49 -22.34 -9.43 -8.58
CA GLU A 49 -21.14 -10.20 -8.91
C GLU A 49 -20.77 -10.07 -10.40
N GLU A 50 -21.75 -10.00 -11.29
CA GLU A 50 -21.53 -9.77 -12.73
C GLU A 50 -20.97 -8.37 -12.99
N LEU A 51 -21.52 -7.33 -12.34
CA LEU A 51 -21.02 -5.97 -12.45
C LEU A 51 -19.61 -5.83 -11.88
N VAL A 52 -19.34 -6.43 -10.72
CA VAL A 52 -18.00 -6.48 -10.12
C VAL A 52 -17.03 -7.20 -11.07
N ARG A 53 -17.43 -8.34 -11.62
CA ARG A 53 -16.60 -9.08 -12.60
C ARG A 53 -16.31 -8.20 -13.81
N LYS A 54 -17.32 -7.55 -14.39
CA LYS A 54 -17.18 -6.66 -15.56
C LYS A 54 -16.29 -5.44 -15.26
N ALA A 55 -16.35 -4.89 -14.06
CA ALA A 55 -15.51 -3.78 -13.64
C ALA A 55 -14.06 -4.20 -13.35
N GLN A 56 -13.85 -5.43 -12.86
CA GLN A 56 -12.54 -6.00 -12.57
C GLN A 56 -11.85 -6.58 -13.81
N THR A 57 -12.60 -7.05 -14.81
CA THR A 57 -12.01 -7.40 -16.10
C THR A 57 -11.48 -6.12 -16.73
N PRO A 58 -10.18 -6.02 -17.03
CA PRO A 58 -9.66 -4.87 -17.73
C PRO A 58 -10.39 -4.72 -19.06
N VAL A 59 -10.65 -3.47 -19.44
CA VAL A 59 -11.63 -3.03 -20.44
C VAL A 59 -11.30 -3.57 -21.85
N THR A 60 -11.57 -4.85 -22.08
CA THR A 60 -11.63 -5.46 -23.40
C THR A 60 -13.05 -6.01 -23.56
N SER A 61 -13.71 -5.67 -24.67
CA SER A 61 -15.13 -5.96 -24.96
C SER A 61 -16.16 -5.09 -24.24
N ALA A 62 -16.43 -3.94 -24.86
CA ALA A 62 -17.81 -3.67 -25.22
C ALA A 62 -18.00 -2.82 -26.48
N ASN A 63 -16.99 -2.11 -27.01
CA ASN A 63 -17.25 -1.24 -28.17
C ASN A 63 -16.04 -0.79 -29.04
N SER A 64 -15.02 -1.63 -29.23
CA SER A 64 -13.95 -1.28 -30.18
C SER A 64 -13.35 -2.52 -30.85
N THR A 65 -13.54 -2.59 -32.17
CA THR A 65 -12.80 -3.44 -33.11
C THR A 65 -11.35 -2.92 -33.22
N ALA A 66 -10.59 -2.98 -32.14
CA ALA A 66 -9.20 -2.57 -32.12
C ALA A 66 -8.39 -3.61 -31.36
N SER A 67 -7.34 -4.08 -32.04
CA SER A 67 -6.28 -4.94 -31.54
C SER A 67 -5.99 -4.66 -30.06
N VAL A 68 -5.88 -5.71 -29.25
CA VAL A 68 -5.41 -5.64 -27.86
C VAL A 68 -4.04 -4.97 -27.85
N ILE A 69 -3.98 -3.69 -27.55
CA ILE A 69 -2.74 -2.97 -27.32
C ILE A 69 -2.36 -3.27 -25.86
N PRO A 70 -1.18 -3.87 -25.59
CA PRO A 70 -0.72 -4.07 -24.22
C PRO A 70 -0.53 -2.69 -23.58
N GLY A 71 -1.48 -2.25 -22.76
CA GLY A 71 -1.54 -0.90 -22.22
C GLY A 71 -2.95 -0.40 -21.91
N ASP A 72 -3.96 -0.85 -22.65
CA ASP A 72 -5.37 -0.40 -22.49
C ASP A 72 -6.08 -1.00 -21.25
N GLU A 73 -5.44 -1.96 -20.60
CA GLU A 73 -5.93 -2.61 -19.37
C GLU A 73 -5.54 -1.86 -18.10
N LEU A 74 -4.69 -0.84 -18.22
CA LEU A 74 -4.12 -0.10 -17.12
C LEU A 74 -4.97 1.14 -16.78
N HIS A 75 -5.09 1.45 -15.49
CA HIS A 75 -5.67 2.72 -15.02
C HIS A 75 -4.94 3.90 -15.68
N PRO A 76 -5.59 5.05 -15.94
CA PRO A 76 -4.92 6.23 -16.52
C PRO A 76 -3.66 6.66 -15.78
N ASP A 77 -3.63 6.50 -14.45
CA ASP A 77 -2.46 6.82 -13.61
C ASP A 77 -1.45 5.67 -13.48
N ALA A 78 -1.77 4.48 -14.00
CA ALA A 78 -0.85 3.36 -13.89
C ALA A 78 0.37 3.58 -14.79
N ARG A 79 1.54 3.22 -14.26
CA ARG A 79 2.80 3.40 -14.97
C ARG A 79 2.88 2.46 -16.16
N GLN A 80 3.41 2.98 -17.25
CA GLN A 80 3.64 2.18 -18.45
C GLN A 80 4.67 1.08 -18.17
N PRO A 81 4.47 -0.13 -18.69
CA PRO A 81 5.46 -1.19 -18.58
C PRO A 81 6.74 -0.79 -19.32
N ILE A 82 7.89 -1.18 -18.78
CA ILE A 82 9.19 -0.95 -19.41
C ILE A 82 9.32 -1.90 -20.59
N THR A 83 9.72 -1.38 -21.74
CA THR A 83 9.97 -2.17 -22.94
C THR A 83 11.31 -2.88 -22.84
N SER A 84 11.38 -4.15 -23.25
CA SER A 84 12.65 -4.89 -23.38
C SER A 84 13.57 -4.25 -24.41
N GLU A 85 14.88 -4.29 -24.18
CA GLU A 85 15.88 -3.65 -25.05
C GLU A 85 16.12 -4.42 -26.35
N PHE A 86 15.95 -5.75 -26.30
CA PHE A 86 16.14 -6.61 -27.46
C PHE A 86 14.99 -7.61 -27.65
N THR A 87 14.80 -8.01 -28.90
CA THR A 87 13.85 -9.06 -29.31
C THR A 87 14.58 -10.39 -29.47
N GLY A 88 13.90 -11.48 -29.13
CA GLY A 88 14.46 -12.84 -29.18
C GLY A 88 15.08 -13.28 -27.86
N ASP A 89 15.88 -14.34 -27.93
CA ASP A 89 16.49 -15.00 -26.76
C ASP A 89 17.97 -14.66 -26.57
N VAL A 90 18.59 -14.02 -27.58
CA VAL A 90 20.01 -13.70 -27.59
C VAL A 90 20.20 -12.20 -27.48
N ASN A 91 20.98 -11.76 -26.50
CA ASN A 91 21.37 -10.36 -26.37
C ASN A 91 22.36 -9.98 -27.51
N PRO A 92 22.05 -8.98 -28.34
CA PRO A 92 22.91 -8.60 -29.48
C PRO A 92 24.26 -7.99 -29.06
N ILE A 93 24.39 -7.50 -27.82
CA ILE A 93 25.62 -6.86 -27.32
C ILE A 93 26.53 -7.89 -26.64
N THR A 94 25.98 -8.69 -25.73
CA THR A 94 26.76 -9.66 -24.93
C THR A 94 26.79 -11.06 -25.54
N GLY A 95 25.87 -11.39 -26.45
CA GLY A 95 25.71 -12.73 -27.02
C GLY A 95 25.11 -13.76 -26.05
N GLU A 96 24.72 -13.34 -24.85
CA GLU A 96 24.11 -14.22 -23.86
C GLU A 96 22.73 -14.71 -24.31
N GLN A 97 22.46 -16.00 -24.13
CA GLN A 97 21.18 -16.64 -24.46
C GLN A 97 20.38 -16.92 -23.18
N GLY A 98 19.11 -16.50 -23.16
CA GLY A 98 18.18 -16.79 -22.05
C GLY A 98 18.37 -15.92 -20.79
N GLY A 99 19.18 -14.86 -20.87
CA GLY A 99 19.33 -13.87 -19.80
C GLY A 99 18.16 -12.86 -19.73
N PRO A 100 18.13 -12.00 -18.69
CA PRO A 100 17.21 -10.88 -18.63
C PRO A 100 17.28 -10.04 -19.92
N LYS A 101 16.12 -9.70 -20.49
CA LYS A 101 16.03 -8.94 -21.75
C LYS A 101 16.35 -7.45 -21.63
N GLN A 102 16.88 -7.07 -20.47
CA GLN A 102 17.26 -5.72 -20.11
C GLN A 102 18.47 -5.81 -19.20
N GLU A 103 19.45 -4.95 -19.45
CA GLU A 103 20.66 -4.89 -18.66
C GLU A 103 20.34 -4.26 -17.27
N PRO A 104 20.80 -4.89 -16.16
CA PRO A 104 20.42 -4.49 -14.81
C PRO A 104 21.06 -3.18 -14.33
N VAL A 105 22.21 -2.78 -14.85
CA VAL A 105 22.93 -1.54 -14.48
C VAL A 105 23.26 -0.71 -15.73
N PRO A 106 22.27 0.02 -16.27
CA PRO A 106 22.43 0.66 -17.58
C PRO A 106 23.65 1.57 -17.59
N GLN A 107 24.51 1.41 -18.59
CA GLN A 107 25.75 2.16 -18.71
C GLN A 107 25.46 3.68 -18.61
N GLY A 108 25.86 4.31 -17.49
CA GLY A 108 25.65 5.75 -17.23
C GLY A 108 24.55 6.10 -16.21
N ARG A 109 23.76 5.15 -15.73
CA ARG A 109 22.91 5.31 -14.54
C ARG A 109 23.64 4.81 -13.30
N SER A 110 23.92 5.70 -12.36
CA SER A 110 24.52 5.36 -11.06
C SER A 110 23.48 4.92 -10.02
N ASP A 111 22.21 4.81 -10.39
CA ASP A 111 21.12 4.43 -9.50
C ASP A 111 20.70 2.97 -9.73
N TRP A 112 20.65 2.17 -8.66
CA TRP A 112 20.07 0.81 -8.68
C TRP A 112 18.55 0.85 -8.64
N SER A 113 17.95 1.65 -9.52
CA SER A 113 16.50 1.80 -9.58
C SER A 113 15.95 1.14 -10.85
N TYR A 114 14.99 0.24 -10.67
CA TYR A 114 14.25 -0.42 -11.75
C TYR A 114 12.77 -0.06 -11.65
N GLY A 115 12.16 0.42 -12.75
CA GLY A 115 10.75 0.86 -12.75
C GLY A 115 10.42 1.98 -11.76
N GLY A 116 11.44 2.76 -11.36
CA GLY A 116 11.31 3.80 -10.34
C GLY A 116 11.21 3.26 -8.91
N ARG A 117 11.68 2.04 -8.67
CA ARG A 117 11.88 1.45 -7.34
C ARG A 117 13.35 1.14 -7.16
N VAL A 118 13.91 1.43 -5.99
CA VAL A 118 15.27 1.01 -5.64
C VAL A 118 15.26 -0.49 -5.36
N THR A 119 16.20 -1.21 -5.95
CA THR A 119 16.41 -2.65 -5.71
C THR A 119 17.60 -2.83 -4.77
N ASP A 120 17.41 -3.50 -3.64
CA ASP A 120 18.51 -4.04 -2.82
C ASP A 120 18.76 -5.52 -3.19
N PHE A 121 19.99 -5.98 -2.99
CA PHE A 121 20.45 -7.35 -3.30
C PHE A 121 20.78 -8.10 -2.01
#